data_AF-A0A261TX75-F1
#
_entry.id   AF-A0A261TX75-F1
#
_cell.length_a   1.000
_cell.length_b   1.000
_cell.length_c   1.000
_cell.angle_alpha   90.00
_cell.angle_beta   90.00
_cell.angle_gamma   90.00
#
_symmetry.space_group_name_H-M   'P 1'
#
loop_
_entity.id
_entity.type
_entity.pdbx_description
1 polymer ?
#
loop_
_entity_poly.entity_id
_entity_poly.type
_entity_poly.pdbx_seq_one_letter_code
_entity_poly.pdbx_strand_id
1 'polypeptide(L)'
;MVTKLRHLTALLAAALLTGALASAVQTQVSLSALLALGAPLTTPLWLITTLQDVATFGPVMTGIALVALLLAFTVAHLLLRLTRIQARTALLSLAAVAGLATAFALMRWVIPMPALPGTRGMPGYALMSLCALPAGLLYAQMTSPVRLAARAQRGLSAWREGAAAGVLALIPAALFAIAAPRAGAKPEPVDPASYAVQTVASGLNRPWSVAFLPDGRVLVTEMAGRLRTIARDGSTGDIALTGLPPIFHQGGVSGLMEVALDPDFASNARIYLTMGYGEPRANGTRLVSARLVHDRLEDVRVLFSATSKSTAGNNGGRLAFLGDGTLVLTVGDGNAQREEAQNRANHLGTVVRLTHYGQVPHDNPYAQRAGAAREIYSLGHRNAQGIAVDPENGELLVTEHGARGGDEVNRVVAGGNYGWPLITGGIDYPFARITPFQTLAGYEDPILDWTPSIAPAGLAIYRGALFPAWRGDLLVPALKERAVRRVMRDGQRITGEQLLLSELGERMRDVKVAPDGAIYVLTDGVDARLLRVTPAAAK
;
A
#
# COMPACT_ATOMS: atom_id res chain seq x y z
N MET A 1 -33.59 28.99 20.45
CA MET A 1 -32.19 28.56 20.64
C MET A 1 -32.08 27.15 21.21
N VAL A 2 -32.71 26.86 22.36
CA VAL A 2 -32.67 25.54 23.04
C VAL A 2 -33.04 24.35 22.14
N THR A 3 -34.12 24.46 21.36
CA THR A 3 -34.54 23.39 20.43
C THR A 3 -33.46 23.05 19.38
N LYS A 4 -32.80 24.07 18.80
CA LYS A 4 -31.73 23.86 17.82
C LYS A 4 -30.52 23.17 18.46
N LEU A 5 -30.11 23.61 19.65
CA LEU A 5 -29.02 22.99 20.42
C LEU A 5 -29.31 21.53 20.77
N ARG A 6 -30.58 21.18 21.00
CA ARG A 6 -30.95 19.80 21.29
C ARG A 6 -30.96 18.90 20.06
N HIS A 7 -31.38 19.41 18.91
CA HIS A 7 -31.20 18.67 17.64
C HIS A 7 -29.72 18.42 17.36
N LEU A 8 -28.85 19.41 17.62
CA LEU A 8 -27.41 19.24 17.51
C LEU A 8 -26.88 18.19 18.51
N THR A 9 -27.28 18.27 19.77
CA THR A 9 -26.88 17.30 20.82
C THR A 9 -27.33 15.88 20.45
N ALA A 10 -28.56 15.72 19.95
CA ALA A 10 -29.08 14.44 19.50
C ALA A 10 -28.32 13.90 18.28
N LEU A 11 -27.97 14.76 17.32
CA LEU A 11 -27.16 14.38 16.17
C LEU A 11 -25.75 13.92 16.59
N LEU A 12 -25.10 14.66 17.48
CA LEU A 12 -23.77 14.31 17.99
C LEU A 12 -23.79 13.00 18.79
N ALA A 13 -24.79 12.80 19.66
CA ALA A 13 -24.97 11.55 20.39
C ALA A 13 -25.24 10.36 19.46
N ALA A 14 -26.06 10.57 18.43
CA ALA A 14 -26.33 9.57 17.40
C ALA A 14 -25.05 9.21 16.61
N ALA A 15 -24.25 10.21 16.22
CA ALA A 15 -22.99 10.01 15.50
C ALA A 15 -21.94 9.26 16.35
N LEU A 16 -21.83 9.60 17.64
CA LEU A 16 -20.95 8.90 18.59
C LEU A 16 -21.36 7.43 18.75
N LEU A 17 -22.65 7.17 18.96
CA LEU A 17 -23.18 5.81 19.07
C LEU A 17 -22.90 4.99 17.81
N THR A 18 -23.19 5.55 16.62
CA THR A 18 -22.88 4.91 15.34
C THR A 18 -21.38 4.64 15.20
N GLY A 19 -20.54 5.62 15.54
CA GLY A 19 -19.08 5.50 15.44
C GLY A 19 -18.51 4.37 16.31
N ALA A 20 -18.97 4.27 17.55
CA ALA A 20 -18.58 3.20 18.48
C ALA A 20 -19.05 1.82 17.99
N LEU A 21 -20.33 1.69 17.60
CA LEU A 21 -20.90 0.43 17.11
C LEU A 21 -20.23 -0.04 15.81
N ALA A 22 -20.09 0.86 14.83
CA ALA A 22 -19.48 0.54 13.55
C ALA A 22 -18.00 0.14 13.71
N SER A 23 -17.27 0.78 14.63
CA SER A 23 -15.88 0.41 14.92
C SER A 23 -15.79 -0.97 15.57
N ALA A 24 -16.62 -1.24 16.58
CA ALA A 24 -16.65 -2.56 17.22
C ALA A 24 -16.97 -3.68 16.22
N VAL A 25 -17.99 -3.48 15.37
CA VAL A 25 -18.38 -4.43 14.31
C VAL A 25 -17.26 -4.63 13.30
N GLN A 26 -16.64 -3.54 12.82
CA GLN A 26 -15.51 -3.62 11.90
C GLN A 26 -14.36 -4.43 12.51
N THR A 27 -14.02 -4.19 13.79
CA THR A 27 -12.99 -4.96 14.49
C THR A 27 -13.37 -6.43 14.61
N GLN A 28 -14.64 -6.79 14.83
CA GLN A 28 -15.07 -8.19 14.85
C GLN A 28 -14.84 -8.87 13.51
N VAL A 29 -15.16 -8.18 12.40
CA VAL A 29 -14.93 -8.72 11.05
C VAL A 29 -13.43 -8.92 10.80
N SER A 30 -12.60 -7.93 11.16
CA SER A 30 -11.13 -8.04 11.02
C SER A 30 -10.58 -9.21 11.83
N LEU A 31 -10.92 -9.32 13.12
CA LEU A 31 -10.43 -10.39 14.00
C LEU A 31 -10.91 -11.77 13.55
N SER A 32 -12.14 -11.88 13.04
CA SER A 32 -12.65 -13.15 12.49
C SER A 32 -11.87 -13.59 11.25
N ALA A 33 -11.50 -12.65 10.38
CA ALA A 33 -10.66 -12.95 9.21
C ALA A 33 -9.26 -13.41 9.62
N LEU A 34 -8.65 -12.78 10.63
CA LEU A 34 -7.36 -13.21 11.17
C LEU A 34 -7.44 -14.59 11.84
N LEU A 35 -8.52 -14.86 12.59
CA LEU A 35 -8.74 -16.18 13.18
C LEU A 35 -8.84 -17.26 12.10
N ALA A 36 -9.53 -16.98 10.98
CA ALA A 36 -9.64 -17.92 9.86
C ALA A 36 -8.29 -18.20 9.17
N LEU A 37 -7.33 -17.27 9.27
CA LEU A 37 -5.95 -17.44 8.84
C LEU A 37 -5.06 -18.16 9.87
N GLY A 38 -5.61 -18.53 11.04
CA GLY A 38 -4.89 -19.23 12.10
C GLY A 38 -4.16 -18.32 13.08
N ALA A 39 -4.52 -17.02 13.17
CA ALA A 39 -3.93 -16.11 14.14
C ALA A 39 -4.21 -16.55 15.58
N PRO A 40 -3.23 -16.45 16.51
CA PRO A 40 -3.38 -16.89 17.90
C PRO A 40 -4.16 -15.87 18.75
N LEU A 41 -5.45 -15.68 18.44
CA LEU A 41 -6.31 -14.72 19.12
C LEU A 41 -6.90 -15.32 20.40
N THR A 42 -6.44 -14.82 21.55
CA THR A 42 -7.05 -15.14 22.85
C THR A 42 -8.26 -14.25 23.12
N THR A 43 -9.21 -14.71 23.95
CA THR A 43 -10.37 -13.89 24.35
C THR A 43 -9.99 -12.53 24.98
N PRO A 44 -8.99 -12.44 25.88
CA PRO A 44 -8.55 -11.15 26.40
C PRO A 44 -8.00 -10.22 25.30
N LEU A 45 -7.18 -10.74 24.39
CA LEU A 45 -6.64 -9.95 23.28
C LEU A 45 -7.76 -9.44 22.37
N TRP A 46 -8.75 -10.28 22.09
CA TRP A 46 -9.92 -9.92 21.30
C TRP A 46 -10.69 -8.74 21.91
N LEU A 47 -10.99 -8.81 23.22
CA LEU A 47 -11.70 -7.77 23.95
C LEU A 47 -10.90 -6.47 24.00
N ILE A 48 -9.61 -6.55 24.34
CA ILE A 48 -8.72 -5.38 24.42
C ILE A 48 -8.61 -4.71 23.05
N THR A 49 -8.42 -5.48 21.98
CA THR A 49 -8.32 -4.95 20.62
C THR A 49 -9.61 -4.23 20.23
N THR A 50 -10.76 -4.81 20.55
CA THR A 50 -12.08 -4.18 20.30
C THR A 50 -12.22 -2.85 21.04
N LEU A 51 -11.87 -2.80 22.33
CA LEU A 51 -11.94 -1.57 23.11
C LEU A 51 -10.97 -0.49 22.59
N GLN A 52 -9.75 -0.89 22.23
CA GLN A 52 -8.76 0.01 21.66
C GLN A 52 -9.22 0.60 20.32
N ASP A 53 -9.80 -0.20 19.44
CA ASP A 53 -10.29 0.28 18.14
C ASP A 53 -11.52 1.17 18.30
N VAL A 54 -12.42 0.90 19.27
CA VAL A 54 -13.49 1.84 19.61
C VAL A 54 -12.94 3.18 20.09
N ALA A 55 -11.82 3.20 20.82
CA ALA A 55 -11.19 4.44 21.26
C ALA A 55 -10.41 5.18 20.15
N THR A 56 -9.77 4.45 19.25
CA THR A 56 -8.82 5.01 18.26
C THR A 56 -9.42 5.20 16.87
N PHE A 57 -10.21 4.23 16.38
CA PHE A 57 -10.92 4.28 15.10
C PHE A 57 -12.35 4.83 15.25
N GLY A 58 -12.98 4.64 16.42
CA GLY A 58 -14.28 5.22 16.78
C GLY A 58 -14.45 6.69 16.42
N PRO A 59 -13.50 7.59 16.76
CA PRO A 59 -13.57 8.99 16.39
C PRO A 59 -13.67 9.25 14.88
N VAL A 60 -12.95 8.50 14.07
CA VAL A 60 -13.00 8.61 12.60
C VAL A 60 -14.38 8.20 12.10
N MET A 61 -14.90 7.08 12.60
CA MET A 61 -16.25 6.62 12.28
C MET A 61 -17.34 7.56 12.78
N THR A 62 -17.15 8.21 13.92
CA THR A 62 -18.04 9.28 14.41
C THR A 62 -18.06 10.46 13.45
N GLY A 63 -16.91 10.88 12.91
CA GLY A 63 -16.83 11.93 11.90
C GLY A 63 -17.61 11.58 10.63
N ILE A 64 -17.41 10.36 10.11
CA ILE A 64 -18.16 9.84 8.94
C ILE A 64 -19.66 9.81 9.24
N ALA A 65 -20.05 9.24 10.38
CA ALA A 65 -21.45 9.14 10.80
C ALA A 65 -22.08 10.52 10.98
N LEU A 66 -21.37 11.51 11.52
CA LEU A 66 -21.88 12.85 11.72
C LEU A 66 -22.33 13.49 10.41
N VAL A 67 -21.48 13.43 9.38
CA VAL A 67 -21.79 13.96 8.04
C VAL A 67 -22.95 13.18 7.41
N ALA A 68 -22.91 11.85 7.47
CA ALA A 68 -23.94 11.00 6.90
C ALA A 68 -25.32 11.24 7.53
N LEU A 69 -25.38 11.29 8.86
CA LEU A 69 -26.61 11.47 9.63
C LEU A 69 -27.17 12.88 9.49
N LEU A 70 -26.31 13.91 9.40
CA LEU A 70 -26.76 15.29 9.18
C LEU A 70 -27.58 15.40 7.89
N LEU A 71 -27.05 14.85 6.79
CA LEU A 71 -27.72 14.86 5.49
C LEU A 71 -28.99 14.01 5.53
N ALA A 72 -28.89 12.77 6.03
CA ALA A 72 -30.01 11.84 6.08
C ALA A 72 -31.17 12.36 6.93
N PHE A 73 -30.90 12.91 8.11
CA PHE A 73 -31.95 13.47 8.94
C PHE A 73 -32.54 14.73 8.31
N THR A 74 -31.76 15.58 7.64
CA THR A 74 -32.32 16.75 6.95
C THR A 74 -33.37 16.34 5.92
N VAL A 75 -33.06 15.34 5.10
CA VAL A 75 -34.01 14.77 4.12
C VAL A 75 -35.22 14.13 4.83
N ALA A 76 -34.99 13.34 5.87
CA ALA A 76 -36.07 12.70 6.62
C ALA A 76 -37.05 13.72 7.24
N HIS A 77 -36.56 14.84 7.77
CA HIS A 77 -37.44 15.88 8.32
C HIS A 77 -38.21 16.61 7.22
N LEU A 78 -37.62 16.81 6.04
CA LEU A 78 -38.35 17.33 4.88
C LEU A 78 -39.49 16.38 4.49
N LEU A 79 -39.21 15.09 4.38
CA LEU A 79 -40.23 14.07 4.08
C LEU A 79 -41.33 14.04 5.13
N LEU A 80 -41.01 14.06 6.43
CA LEU A 80 -42.02 14.09 7.50
C LEU A 80 -42.96 15.28 7.37
N ARG A 81 -42.45 16.45 6.94
CA ARG A 81 -43.27 17.65 6.72
C ARG A 81 -44.18 17.50 5.50
N LEU A 82 -43.66 16.91 4.42
CA LEU A 82 -44.38 16.79 3.15
C LEU A 82 -45.44 15.67 3.16
N THR A 83 -45.18 14.57 3.87
CA THR A 83 -45.94 13.32 3.71
C THR A 83 -46.90 13.01 4.86
N ARG A 84 -46.88 13.79 5.96
CA ARG A 84 -47.67 13.55 7.19
C ARG A 84 -47.55 12.12 7.76
N ILE A 85 -46.46 11.41 7.43
CA ILE A 85 -46.20 10.04 7.90
C ILE A 85 -46.14 10.01 9.44
N GLN A 86 -46.99 9.17 10.05
CA GLN A 86 -47.01 8.97 11.51
C GLN A 86 -45.85 8.09 12.02
N ALA A 87 -45.15 7.38 11.12
CA ALA A 87 -44.06 6.46 11.44
C ALA A 87 -42.69 7.16 11.61
N ARG A 88 -42.63 8.28 12.35
CA ARG A 88 -41.44 9.12 12.50
C ARG A 88 -40.18 8.36 12.90
N THR A 89 -40.30 7.49 13.90
CA THR A 89 -39.18 6.71 14.43
C THR A 89 -38.62 5.75 13.38
N ALA A 90 -39.50 5.06 12.63
CA ALA A 90 -39.11 4.16 11.56
C ALA A 90 -38.40 4.92 10.44
N LEU A 91 -38.97 6.06 9.99
CA LEU A 91 -38.38 6.86 8.92
C LEU A 91 -37.00 7.40 9.30
N LEU A 92 -36.81 7.92 10.52
CA LEU A 92 -35.50 8.41 10.96
C LEU A 92 -34.48 7.27 11.10
N SER A 93 -34.91 6.09 11.54
CA SER A 93 -34.02 4.92 11.66
C SER A 93 -33.59 4.38 10.30
N LEU A 94 -34.51 4.26 9.36
CA LEU A 94 -34.21 3.86 7.98
C LEU A 94 -33.34 4.91 7.28
N ALA A 95 -33.62 6.21 7.49
CA ALA A 95 -32.79 7.28 6.95
C ALA A 95 -31.36 7.22 7.48
N ALA A 96 -31.17 6.95 8.77
CA ALA A 96 -29.84 6.78 9.36
C ALA A 96 -29.05 5.65 8.70
N VAL A 97 -29.67 4.48 8.53
CA VAL A 97 -29.08 3.32 7.83
C VAL A 97 -28.74 3.66 6.38
N ALA A 98 -29.67 4.27 5.63
CA ALA A 98 -29.46 4.66 4.25
C ALA A 98 -28.35 5.73 4.10
N GLY A 99 -28.29 6.69 5.03
CA GLY A 99 -27.24 7.70 5.07
C GLY A 99 -25.85 7.10 5.26
N LEU A 100 -25.71 6.19 6.24
CA LEU A 100 -24.44 5.52 6.50
C LEU A 100 -24.03 4.59 5.34
N ALA A 101 -24.98 3.85 4.76
CA ALA A 101 -24.75 3.06 3.54
C ALA A 101 -24.20 3.95 2.42
N THR A 102 -24.86 5.09 2.16
CA THR A 102 -24.44 6.04 1.12
C THR A 102 -23.01 6.55 1.37
N ALA A 103 -22.65 6.86 2.62
CA ALA A 103 -21.29 7.25 2.97
C ALA A 103 -20.27 6.15 2.65
N PHE A 104 -20.57 4.88 2.96
CA PHE A 104 -19.71 3.75 2.59
C PHE A 104 -19.59 3.56 1.08
N ALA A 105 -20.69 3.68 0.33
CA ALA A 105 -20.68 3.58 -1.12
C ALA A 105 -19.81 4.68 -1.76
N LEU A 106 -19.89 5.92 -1.25
CA LEU A 106 -19.06 7.04 -1.72
C LEU A 106 -17.58 6.85 -1.37
N MET A 107 -17.27 6.34 -0.17
CA MET A 107 -15.89 6.11 0.25
C MET A 107 -15.15 5.10 -0.64
N ARG A 108 -15.86 4.13 -1.26
CA ARG A 108 -15.24 3.18 -2.21
C ARG A 108 -14.59 3.84 -3.43
N TRP A 109 -15.01 5.06 -3.79
CA TRP A 109 -14.43 5.82 -4.90
C TRP A 109 -13.19 6.62 -4.51
N VAL A 110 -13.04 6.92 -3.22
CA VAL A 110 -12.01 7.82 -2.70
C VAL A 110 -10.87 7.05 -2.03
N ILE A 111 -11.21 5.95 -1.35
CA ILE A 111 -10.23 5.18 -0.57
C ILE A 111 -9.89 3.90 -1.35
N PRO A 112 -8.65 3.74 -1.85
CA PRO A 112 -8.23 2.49 -2.48
C PRO A 112 -8.39 1.34 -1.48
N MET A 113 -9.16 0.32 -1.87
CA MET A 113 -9.48 -0.89 -1.09
C MET A 113 -8.21 -1.67 -0.73
N PRO A 114 -8.13 -2.44 0.39
CA PRO A 114 -9.19 -3.08 1.17
C PRO A 114 -9.46 -2.36 2.51
N ALA A 115 -9.59 -1.04 2.47
CA ALA A 115 -9.67 -0.13 3.60
C ALA A 115 -10.60 -0.50 4.78
N LEU A 116 -11.71 -1.22 4.56
CA LEU A 116 -12.56 -1.76 5.63
C LEU A 116 -13.03 -3.16 5.25
N PRO A 117 -12.48 -4.24 5.85
CA PRO A 117 -12.96 -5.61 5.65
C PRO A 117 -14.50 -5.75 5.75
N GLY A 118 -15.11 -5.07 6.72
CA GLY A 118 -16.55 -5.07 6.93
C GLY A 118 -17.35 -4.48 5.78
N THR A 119 -16.75 -3.76 4.83
CA THR A 119 -17.48 -3.21 3.69
C THR A 119 -17.13 -3.87 2.37
N ARG A 120 -16.33 -4.95 2.33
CA ARG A 120 -15.91 -5.59 1.07
C ARG A 120 -17.06 -6.31 0.35
N GLY A 121 -17.80 -7.14 1.09
CA GLY A 121 -18.97 -7.87 0.58
C GLY A 121 -20.31 -7.25 0.99
N MET A 122 -21.39 -7.62 0.29
CA MET A 122 -22.75 -7.17 0.61
C MET A 122 -23.19 -7.48 2.05
N PRO A 123 -22.93 -8.66 2.62
CA PRO A 123 -23.34 -8.95 4.00
C PRO A 123 -22.69 -8.02 5.03
N GLY A 124 -21.37 -7.83 4.92
CA GLY A 124 -20.65 -6.90 5.79
C GLY A 124 -21.13 -5.46 5.60
N TYR A 125 -21.29 -5.01 4.35
CA TYR A 125 -21.75 -3.67 4.04
C TYR A 125 -23.13 -3.38 4.66
N ALA A 126 -24.05 -4.36 4.59
CA ALA A 126 -25.35 -4.26 5.23
C ALA A 126 -25.21 -4.19 6.76
N LEU A 127 -24.40 -5.06 7.37
CA LEU A 127 -24.15 -5.07 8.81
C LEU A 127 -23.56 -3.73 9.31
N MET A 128 -22.56 -3.20 8.61
CA MET A 128 -21.96 -1.90 8.91
C MET A 128 -22.97 -0.76 8.79
N SER A 129 -23.85 -0.81 7.80
CA SER A 129 -24.90 0.18 7.59
C SER A 129 -25.98 0.11 8.68
N LEU A 130 -26.33 -1.09 9.16
CA LEU A 130 -27.28 -1.32 10.25
C LEU A 130 -26.80 -0.77 11.60
N CYS A 131 -25.50 -0.49 11.77
CA CYS A 131 -24.97 0.17 12.97
C CYS A 131 -25.57 1.56 13.22
N ALA A 132 -26.13 2.21 12.19
CA ALA A 132 -26.84 3.48 12.33
C ALA A 132 -28.31 3.33 12.79
N LEU A 133 -28.86 2.11 12.86
CA LEU A 133 -30.25 1.89 13.29
C LEU A 133 -30.49 2.36 14.74
N PRO A 134 -29.66 1.98 15.75
CA PRO A 134 -29.82 2.48 17.11
C PRO A 134 -29.67 4.00 17.22
N ALA A 135 -28.84 4.60 16.38
CA ALA A 135 -28.63 6.04 16.34
C ALA A 135 -29.86 6.80 15.82
N GLY A 136 -30.55 6.27 14.81
CA GLY A 136 -31.82 6.82 14.36
C GLY A 136 -32.93 6.71 15.40
N LEU A 137 -32.98 5.60 16.16
CA LEU A 137 -33.88 5.43 17.30
C LEU A 137 -33.59 6.45 18.41
N LEU A 138 -32.31 6.58 18.80
CA LEU A 138 -31.86 7.55 19.80
C LEU A 138 -32.21 8.98 19.39
N TYR A 139 -31.87 9.35 18.15
CA TYR A 139 -32.18 10.67 17.62
C TYR A 139 -33.68 10.93 17.64
N ALA A 140 -34.49 9.99 17.16
CA ALA A 140 -35.95 10.10 17.15
C ALA A 140 -36.53 10.31 18.56
N GLN A 141 -36.03 9.57 19.55
CA GLN A 141 -36.45 9.72 20.95
C GLN A 141 -36.04 11.09 21.52
N MET A 142 -34.78 11.50 21.33
CA MET A 142 -34.26 12.76 21.87
C MET A 142 -34.94 13.99 21.30
N THR A 143 -35.37 13.91 20.03
CA THR A 143 -36.02 14.98 19.28
C THR A 143 -37.54 14.81 19.16
N SER A 144 -38.14 13.90 19.94
CA SER A 144 -39.59 13.72 19.99
C SER A 144 -40.30 15.02 20.43
N PRO A 145 -41.36 15.47 19.72
CA PRO A 145 -42.11 16.67 20.10
C PRO A 145 -42.60 16.64 21.55
N VAL A 146 -43.06 15.47 22.02
CA VAL A 146 -43.52 15.27 23.41
C VAL A 146 -42.40 15.51 24.42
N ARG A 147 -41.20 14.95 24.16
CA ARG A 147 -40.04 15.13 25.05
C ARG A 147 -39.42 16.53 24.94
N LEU A 148 -39.62 17.22 23.82
CA LEU A 148 -39.22 18.61 23.64
C LEU A 148 -40.14 19.51 24.47
N ALA A 149 -41.45 19.32 24.40
CA ALA A 149 -42.44 20.05 25.18
C ALA A 149 -42.27 19.85 26.70
N ALA A 150 -42.15 18.59 27.15
CA ALA A 150 -42.00 18.28 28.58
C ALA A 150 -40.73 18.85 29.21
N ARG A 151 -39.64 19.02 28.43
CA ARG A 151 -38.39 19.62 28.93
C ARG A 151 -38.38 21.14 28.85
N ALA A 152 -39.09 21.73 27.87
CA ALA A 152 -39.31 23.18 27.84
C ALA A 152 -40.04 23.64 29.11
N GLN A 153 -41.00 22.83 29.59
CA GLN A 153 -41.71 23.06 30.86
C GLN A 153 -40.81 22.95 32.10
N ARG A 154 -39.70 22.20 32.04
CA ARG A 154 -38.75 22.03 33.16
C ARG A 154 -37.66 23.11 33.23
N GLY A 155 -37.71 24.15 32.40
CA GLY A 155 -36.77 25.28 32.47
C GLY A 155 -35.31 24.92 32.22
N LEU A 156 -35.02 23.84 31.48
CA LEU A 156 -33.64 23.48 31.14
C LEU A 156 -32.97 24.62 30.35
N SER A 157 -31.87 25.16 30.89
CA SER A 157 -31.18 26.32 30.32
C SER A 157 -30.42 25.95 29.03
N ALA A 158 -30.35 26.90 28.10
CA ALA A 158 -29.59 26.74 26.86
C ALA A 158 -28.12 26.41 27.10
N TRP A 159 -27.57 26.85 28.24
CA TRP A 159 -26.20 26.57 28.65
C TRP A 159 -25.94 25.07 28.90
N ARG A 160 -26.87 24.34 29.54
CA ARG A 160 -26.70 22.90 29.78
C ARG A 160 -26.69 22.09 28.49
N GLU A 161 -27.57 22.42 27.55
CA GLU A 161 -27.61 21.79 26.23
C GLU A 161 -26.39 22.18 25.38
N GLY A 162 -25.94 23.44 25.46
CA GLY A 162 -24.69 23.88 24.83
C GLY A 162 -23.46 23.17 25.38
N ALA A 163 -23.36 22.99 26.70
CA ALA A 163 -22.28 22.25 27.34
C ALA A 163 -22.28 20.78 26.93
N ALA A 164 -23.45 20.13 26.89
CA ALA A 164 -23.58 18.75 26.43
C ALA A 164 -23.13 18.58 24.97
N ALA A 165 -23.59 19.46 24.07
CA ALA A 165 -23.14 19.47 22.68
C ALA A 165 -21.62 19.68 22.58
N GLY A 166 -21.07 20.61 23.35
CA GLY A 166 -19.63 20.87 23.41
C GLY A 166 -18.82 19.64 23.83
N VAL A 167 -19.23 18.97 24.92
CA VAL A 167 -18.56 17.74 25.38
C VAL A 167 -18.62 16.64 24.32
N LEU A 168 -19.80 16.39 23.74
CA LEU A 168 -19.95 15.36 22.70
C LEU A 168 -19.13 15.66 21.43
N ALA A 169 -18.95 16.94 21.08
CA ALA A 169 -18.11 17.32 19.96
C ALA A 169 -16.60 17.19 20.28
N LEU A 170 -16.19 17.43 21.52
CA LEU A 170 -14.78 17.39 21.93
C LEU A 170 -14.23 15.98 22.14
N ILE A 171 -15.06 15.03 22.60
CA ILE A 171 -14.63 13.63 22.83
C ILE A 171 -13.91 13.02 21.60
N PRO A 172 -14.51 13.00 20.39
CA PRO A 172 -13.86 12.37 19.24
C PRO A 172 -12.61 13.15 18.80
N ALA A 173 -12.62 14.49 18.89
CA ALA A 173 -11.46 15.30 18.57
C ALA A 173 -10.27 15.03 19.51
N ALA A 174 -10.53 14.94 20.82
CA ALA A 174 -9.52 14.63 21.82
C ALA A 174 -8.96 13.21 21.66
N LEU A 175 -9.84 12.22 21.47
CA LEU A 175 -9.43 10.83 21.23
C LEU A 175 -8.60 10.70 19.94
N PHE A 176 -9.01 11.36 18.86
CA PHE A 176 -8.25 11.37 17.61
C PHE A 176 -6.88 12.03 17.79
N ALA A 177 -6.79 13.15 18.53
CA ALA A 177 -5.51 13.81 18.78
C ALA A 177 -4.54 12.95 19.62
N ILE A 178 -5.06 12.14 20.54
CA ILE A 178 -4.26 11.20 21.34
C ILE A 178 -3.83 9.99 20.49
N ALA A 179 -4.71 9.49 19.62
CA ALA A 179 -4.50 8.30 18.80
C ALA A 179 -3.75 8.58 17.49
N ALA A 180 -3.68 9.84 17.05
CA ALA A 180 -3.03 10.21 15.80
C ALA A 180 -1.55 9.81 15.83
N PRO A 181 -1.06 9.09 14.79
CA PRO A 181 0.36 8.74 14.70
C PRO A 181 1.21 10.01 14.75
N ARG A 182 2.17 10.05 15.67
CA ARG A 182 3.18 11.12 15.67
C ARG A 182 4.19 10.83 14.56
N ALA A 183 4.48 11.83 13.74
CA ALA A 183 5.58 11.72 12.79
C ALA A 183 6.90 11.61 13.57
N GLY A 184 7.70 10.59 13.26
CA GLY A 184 9.07 10.50 13.77
C GLY A 184 9.95 11.63 13.23
N ALA A 185 11.11 11.83 13.85
CA ALA A 185 12.12 12.73 13.31
C ALA A 185 12.55 12.23 11.91
N LYS A 186 12.66 13.14 10.95
CA LYS A 186 13.21 12.80 9.64
C LYS A 186 14.71 12.53 9.77
N PRO A 187 15.27 11.57 9.02
CA PRO A 187 16.71 11.38 8.97
C PRO A 187 17.41 12.63 8.45
N GLU A 188 18.67 12.82 8.85
CA GLU A 188 19.47 13.94 8.38
C GLU A 188 19.75 13.81 6.87
N PRO A 189 19.69 14.92 6.11
CA PRO A 189 20.09 14.91 4.72
C PRO A 189 21.61 14.73 4.59
N VAL A 190 22.04 13.99 3.57
CA VAL A 190 23.42 14.05 3.09
C VAL A 190 23.68 15.46 2.57
N ASP A 191 24.82 16.05 2.91
CA ASP A 191 25.21 17.37 2.40
C ASP A 191 25.19 17.37 0.86
N PRO A 192 24.32 18.15 0.19
CA PRO A 192 24.27 18.22 -1.27
C PRO A 192 25.58 18.69 -1.90
N ALA A 193 26.46 19.36 -1.17
CA ALA A 193 27.79 19.75 -1.65
C ALA A 193 28.78 18.58 -1.74
N SER A 194 28.45 17.41 -1.15
CA SER A 194 29.29 16.22 -1.17
C SER A 194 29.14 15.35 -2.43
N TYR A 195 28.12 15.62 -3.26
CA TYR A 195 27.86 14.90 -4.51
C TYR A 195 27.49 15.85 -5.64
N ALA A 196 27.63 15.37 -6.88
CA ALA A 196 27.18 16.04 -8.09
C ALA A 196 26.01 15.26 -8.71
N VAL A 197 25.00 15.98 -9.20
CA VAL A 197 23.84 15.40 -9.87
C VAL A 197 23.81 15.86 -11.33
N GLN A 198 23.88 14.92 -12.26
CA GLN A 198 23.75 15.15 -13.69
C GLN A 198 22.41 14.59 -14.18
N THR A 199 21.65 15.38 -14.94
CA THR A 199 20.49 14.85 -15.67
C THR A 199 21.00 14.17 -16.95
N VAL A 200 20.79 12.86 -17.07
CA VAL A 200 21.18 12.04 -18.22
C VAL A 200 20.09 12.08 -19.31
N ALA A 201 18.83 12.03 -18.89
CA ALA A 201 17.67 12.20 -19.76
C ALA A 201 16.51 12.85 -19.00
N SER A 202 15.63 13.52 -19.73
CA SER A 202 14.40 14.15 -19.23
C SER A 202 13.22 13.83 -20.16
N GLY A 203 12.01 14.27 -19.83
CA GLY A 203 10.82 14.01 -20.65
C GLY A 203 10.30 12.57 -20.58
N LEU A 204 10.75 11.77 -19.61
CA LEU A 204 10.28 10.40 -19.42
C LEU A 204 8.85 10.42 -18.87
N ASN A 205 8.02 9.47 -19.32
CA ASN A 205 6.61 9.38 -18.92
C ASN A 205 6.36 8.15 -18.07
N ARG A 206 6.26 8.36 -16.75
CA ARG A 206 6.09 7.32 -15.73
C ARG A 206 7.08 6.17 -15.93
N PRO A 207 8.39 6.48 -15.97
CA PRO A 207 9.39 5.44 -16.10
C PRO A 207 9.38 4.53 -14.87
N TRP A 208 9.80 3.26 -14.99
CA TRP A 208 9.65 2.28 -13.91
C TRP A 208 10.95 1.55 -13.54
N SER A 209 11.74 1.09 -14.53
CA SER A 209 12.98 0.35 -14.31
C SER A 209 14.12 0.85 -15.18
N VAL A 210 15.35 0.67 -14.68
CA VAL A 210 16.61 0.99 -15.38
C VAL A 210 17.47 -0.26 -15.54
N ALA A 211 18.06 -0.48 -16.71
CA ALA A 211 19.10 -1.50 -16.93
C ALA A 211 20.26 -0.98 -17.80
N PHE A 212 21.49 -1.34 -17.46
CA PHE A 212 22.70 -0.89 -18.18
C PHE A 212 23.13 -1.92 -19.22
N LEU A 213 23.22 -1.51 -20.49
CA LEU A 213 23.77 -2.35 -21.56
C LEU A 213 25.30 -2.32 -21.56
N PRO A 214 25.98 -3.39 -22.01
CA PRO A 214 27.44 -3.45 -22.09
C PRO A 214 28.07 -2.38 -23.00
N ASP A 215 27.33 -1.89 -23.99
CA ASP A 215 27.76 -0.79 -24.87
C ASP A 215 27.71 0.60 -24.17
N GLY A 216 27.17 0.65 -22.94
CA GLY A 216 27.00 1.84 -22.13
C GLY A 216 25.73 2.63 -22.42
N ARG A 217 24.82 2.10 -23.25
CA ARG A 217 23.44 2.60 -23.29
C ARG A 217 22.67 2.15 -22.05
N VAL A 218 21.59 2.85 -21.76
CA VAL A 218 20.67 2.54 -20.68
C VAL A 218 19.29 2.21 -21.25
N LEU A 219 18.67 1.15 -20.76
CA LEU A 219 17.27 0.82 -21.01
C LEU A 219 16.40 1.41 -19.90
N VAL A 220 15.29 2.03 -20.28
CA VAL A 220 14.29 2.55 -19.35
C VAL A 220 12.90 2.11 -19.79
N THR A 221 12.18 1.39 -18.93
CA THR A 221 10.77 1.07 -19.16
C THR A 221 9.88 2.22 -18.75
N GLU A 222 8.78 2.39 -19.48
CA GLU A 222 7.71 3.32 -19.15
C GLU A 222 6.37 2.58 -19.10
N MET A 223 5.58 2.89 -18.07
CA MET A 223 4.35 2.14 -17.72
C MET A 223 3.34 2.06 -18.86
N ALA A 224 3.34 3.02 -19.79
CA ALA A 224 2.46 3.03 -20.96
C ALA A 224 2.81 1.96 -22.02
N GLY A 225 3.83 1.14 -21.81
CA GLY A 225 4.26 0.12 -22.75
C GLY A 225 5.34 0.62 -23.72
N ARG A 226 6.30 1.41 -23.24
CA ARG A 226 7.47 1.83 -24.03
C ARG A 226 8.76 1.39 -23.36
N LEU A 227 9.72 0.92 -24.15
CA LEU A 227 11.07 0.64 -23.71
C LEU A 227 12.02 1.61 -24.40
N ARG A 228 12.53 2.57 -23.65
CA ARG A 228 13.42 3.63 -24.11
C ARG A 228 14.87 3.14 -24.08
N THR A 229 15.66 3.54 -25.07
CA THR A 229 17.12 3.52 -25.00
C THR A 229 17.63 4.93 -24.75
N ILE A 230 18.65 5.07 -23.92
CA ILE A 230 19.33 6.33 -23.65
C ILE A 230 20.82 6.12 -23.89
N ALA A 231 21.40 6.85 -24.83
CA ALA A 231 22.82 6.78 -25.12
C ALA A 231 23.66 7.63 -24.15
N ARG A 232 24.98 7.46 -24.20
CA ARG A 232 25.92 8.17 -23.31
C ARG A 232 25.89 9.70 -23.46
N ASP A 233 25.53 10.18 -24.65
CA ASP A 233 25.36 11.61 -24.95
C ASP A 233 23.99 12.16 -24.53
N GLY A 234 23.12 11.33 -23.93
CA GLY A 234 21.77 11.68 -23.51
C GLY A 234 20.71 11.57 -24.60
N SER A 235 21.08 11.22 -25.83
CA SER A 235 20.09 10.98 -26.90
C SER A 235 19.18 9.80 -26.55
N THR A 236 17.89 9.92 -26.87
CA THR A 236 16.89 8.89 -26.55
C THR A 236 16.34 8.25 -27.81
N GLY A 237 16.10 6.94 -27.74
CA GLY A 237 15.44 6.13 -28.76
C GLY A 237 14.39 5.20 -28.15
N ASP A 238 13.78 4.38 -29.00
CA ASP A 238 12.77 3.40 -28.63
C ASP A 238 13.18 2.01 -29.13
N ILE A 239 12.93 0.99 -28.30
CA ILE A 239 13.02 -0.41 -28.69
C ILE A 239 11.66 -0.85 -29.24
N ALA A 240 11.65 -1.42 -30.44
CA ALA A 240 10.45 -2.01 -31.02
C ALA A 240 10.01 -3.25 -30.20
N LEU A 241 8.81 -3.16 -29.62
CA LEU A 241 8.22 -4.20 -28.76
C LEU A 241 7.38 -5.23 -29.53
N THR A 242 7.59 -5.36 -30.84
CA THR A 242 6.87 -6.32 -31.69
C THR A 242 7.01 -7.73 -31.12
N GLY A 243 5.89 -8.46 -31.06
CA GLY A 243 5.84 -9.82 -30.54
C GLY A 243 5.58 -9.91 -29.03
N LEU A 244 5.65 -8.81 -28.27
CA LEU A 244 5.15 -8.82 -26.89
C LEU A 244 3.64 -9.11 -26.86
N PRO A 245 3.15 -9.89 -25.87
CA PRO A 245 1.73 -9.98 -25.59
C PRO A 245 1.11 -8.60 -25.30
N PRO A 246 -0.22 -8.44 -25.44
CA PRO A 246 -0.90 -7.21 -25.05
C PRO A 246 -0.58 -6.81 -23.61
N ILE A 247 -0.16 -5.55 -23.44
CA ILE A 247 0.22 -5.00 -22.14
C ILE A 247 -1.01 -4.36 -21.49
N PHE A 248 -1.47 -4.97 -20.40
CA PHE A 248 -2.47 -4.34 -19.55
C PHE A 248 -1.82 -3.21 -18.76
N HIS A 249 -2.22 -1.99 -19.08
CA HIS A 249 -1.75 -0.79 -18.39
C HIS A 249 -2.93 -0.08 -17.71
N GLN A 250 -2.70 0.36 -16.48
CA GLN A 250 -3.65 1.17 -15.73
C GLN A 250 -2.89 2.22 -14.94
N GLY A 251 -2.86 3.44 -15.51
CA GLY A 251 -2.24 4.60 -14.90
C GLY A 251 -0.75 4.37 -14.59
N GLY A 252 -0.35 4.63 -13.34
CA GLY A 252 1.00 4.34 -12.81
C GLY A 252 1.05 3.11 -11.92
N VAL A 253 0.07 2.20 -12.01
CA VAL A 253 -0.07 1.05 -11.09
C VAL A 253 0.30 -0.27 -11.76
N SER A 254 -0.13 -0.49 -13.01
CA SER A 254 0.21 -1.64 -13.85
C SER A 254 0.58 -1.15 -15.25
N GLY A 255 1.49 -1.84 -15.94
CA GLY A 255 2.04 -1.43 -17.23
C GLY A 255 3.22 -2.28 -17.64
N LEU A 256 4.13 -1.75 -18.46
CA LEU A 256 5.48 -2.30 -18.62
C LEU A 256 6.34 -1.85 -17.43
N MET A 257 6.89 -2.81 -16.69
CA MET A 257 7.51 -2.61 -15.38
C MET A 257 9.02 -2.91 -15.41
N GLU A 258 9.50 -4.04 -14.91
CA GLU A 258 10.94 -4.33 -14.83
C GLU A 258 11.54 -4.55 -16.22
N VAL A 259 12.78 -4.11 -16.38
CA VAL A 259 13.70 -4.60 -17.41
C VAL A 259 14.97 -5.07 -16.72
N ALA A 260 15.35 -6.31 -16.97
CA ALA A 260 16.59 -6.89 -16.46
C ALA A 260 17.34 -7.60 -17.59
N LEU A 261 18.66 -7.49 -17.58
CA LEU A 261 19.51 -8.26 -18.49
C LEU A 261 19.79 -9.62 -17.87
N ASP A 262 19.83 -10.65 -18.70
CA ASP A 262 20.36 -11.95 -18.30
C ASP A 262 21.83 -11.80 -17.83
N PRO A 263 22.28 -12.51 -16.78
CA PRO A 263 23.69 -12.48 -16.37
C PRO A 263 24.67 -12.77 -17.51
N ASP A 264 24.27 -13.60 -18.47
CA ASP A 264 25.06 -13.95 -19.67
C ASP A 264 24.69 -13.10 -20.90
N PHE A 265 24.11 -11.90 -20.71
CA PHE A 265 23.61 -11.03 -21.79
C PHE A 265 24.63 -10.79 -22.91
N ALA A 266 25.91 -10.63 -22.59
CA ALA A 266 26.96 -10.43 -23.59
C ALA A 266 27.05 -11.57 -24.62
N SER A 267 26.65 -12.78 -24.24
CA SER A 267 26.67 -13.97 -25.11
C SER A 267 25.31 -14.27 -25.76
N ASN A 268 24.22 -14.00 -25.04
CA ASN A 268 22.88 -14.48 -25.41
C ASN A 268 21.88 -13.37 -25.78
N ALA A 269 22.23 -12.10 -25.54
CA ALA A 269 21.42 -10.91 -25.73
C ALA A 269 20.02 -10.97 -25.06
N ARG A 270 19.83 -11.81 -24.04
CA ARG A 270 18.53 -12.07 -23.43
C ARG A 270 18.19 -11.01 -22.38
N ILE A 271 16.99 -10.46 -22.49
CA ILE A 271 16.40 -9.58 -21.47
C ILE A 271 15.12 -10.20 -20.92
N TYR A 272 14.75 -9.76 -19.73
CA TYR A 272 13.51 -10.10 -19.05
C TYR A 272 12.71 -8.83 -18.83
N LEU A 273 11.42 -8.91 -19.11
CA LEU A 273 10.44 -7.84 -18.91
C LEU A 273 9.32 -8.34 -18.02
N THR A 274 8.92 -7.51 -17.05
CA THR A 274 7.66 -7.74 -16.33
C THR A 274 6.60 -6.78 -16.83
N MET A 275 5.37 -7.26 -16.93
CA MET A 275 4.26 -6.47 -17.46
C MET A 275 2.92 -6.87 -16.85
N GLY A 276 1.97 -5.94 -16.84
CA GLY A 276 0.57 -6.27 -16.60
C GLY A 276 -0.01 -7.09 -17.76
N TYR A 277 -0.81 -8.12 -17.44
CA TYR A 277 -1.60 -8.86 -18.42
C TYR A 277 -3.10 -8.82 -18.06
N GLY A 278 -3.96 -9.11 -19.03
CA GLY A 278 -5.41 -9.28 -18.81
C GLY A 278 -6.20 -7.97 -18.86
N GLU A 279 -7.22 -7.87 -18.00
CA GLU A 279 -8.23 -6.81 -18.02
C GLU A 279 -8.49 -6.22 -16.62
N PRO A 280 -9.14 -5.04 -16.48
CA PRO A 280 -9.27 -4.36 -15.18
C PRO A 280 -9.79 -5.19 -14.01
N ARG A 281 -10.61 -6.22 -14.27
CA ARG A 281 -11.17 -7.14 -13.25
C ARG A 281 -10.67 -8.59 -13.35
N ALA A 282 -9.69 -8.82 -14.21
CA ALA A 282 -9.04 -10.11 -14.40
C ALA A 282 -7.63 -9.86 -14.96
N ASN A 283 -6.75 -9.28 -14.15
CA ASN A 283 -5.37 -8.94 -14.52
C ASN A 283 -4.35 -9.58 -13.59
N GLY A 284 -3.07 -9.47 -13.90
CA GLY A 284 -1.98 -9.86 -13.02
C GLY A 284 -0.61 -9.47 -13.59
N THR A 285 0.45 -9.88 -12.87
CA THR A 285 1.84 -9.66 -13.30
C THR A 285 2.31 -10.83 -14.16
N ARG A 286 3.00 -10.53 -15.25
CA ARG A 286 3.55 -11.51 -16.21
C ARG A 286 5.04 -11.27 -16.41
N LEU A 287 5.80 -12.36 -16.51
CA LEU A 287 7.21 -12.36 -16.88
C LEU A 287 7.37 -12.84 -18.33
N VAL A 288 8.15 -12.09 -19.11
CA VAL A 288 8.49 -12.39 -20.50
C VAL A 288 10.00 -12.32 -20.67
N SER A 289 10.57 -13.22 -21.46
CA SER A 289 11.95 -13.10 -21.97
C SER A 289 11.95 -12.78 -23.45
N ALA A 290 12.95 -12.05 -23.91
CA ALA A 290 13.22 -11.79 -25.32
C ALA A 290 14.72 -11.67 -25.57
N ARG A 291 15.16 -11.78 -26.82
CA ARG A 291 16.49 -11.34 -27.25
C ARG A 291 16.42 -9.89 -27.73
N LEU A 292 17.32 -9.04 -27.24
CA LEU A 292 17.50 -7.67 -27.70
C LEU A 292 18.50 -7.66 -28.85
N VAL A 293 18.01 -7.49 -30.07
CA VAL A 293 18.85 -7.51 -31.28
C VAL A 293 18.74 -6.15 -31.96
N HIS A 294 19.79 -5.34 -31.81
CA HIS A 294 19.75 -3.91 -32.14
C HIS A 294 18.66 -3.19 -31.31
N ASP A 295 17.72 -2.51 -31.95
CA ASP A 295 16.64 -1.76 -31.31
C ASP A 295 15.28 -2.46 -31.44
N ARG A 296 15.27 -3.81 -31.43
CA ARG A 296 14.05 -4.63 -31.48
C ARG A 296 14.14 -5.88 -30.62
N LEU A 297 12.98 -6.40 -30.25
CA LEU A 297 12.85 -7.69 -29.55
C LEU A 297 12.65 -8.84 -30.55
N GLU A 298 13.38 -9.93 -30.32
CA GLU A 298 13.24 -11.21 -31.03
C GLU A 298 13.02 -12.34 -30.00
N ASP A 299 12.56 -13.52 -30.43
CA ASP A 299 12.37 -14.71 -29.58
C ASP A 299 11.57 -14.45 -28.29
N VAL A 300 10.51 -13.65 -28.39
CA VAL A 300 9.64 -13.32 -27.26
C VAL A 300 8.95 -14.58 -26.74
N ARG A 301 9.09 -14.84 -25.43
CA ARG A 301 8.45 -15.98 -24.73
C ARG A 301 7.87 -15.53 -23.40
N VAL A 302 6.60 -15.87 -23.17
CA VAL A 302 5.99 -15.76 -21.84
C VAL A 302 6.55 -16.88 -20.96
N LEU A 303 7.17 -16.50 -19.85
CA LEU A 303 7.77 -17.45 -18.91
C LEU A 303 6.83 -17.77 -17.74
N PHE A 304 6.07 -16.78 -17.29
CA PHE A 304 5.18 -16.93 -16.13
C PHE A 304 4.05 -15.90 -16.14
N SER A 305 2.88 -16.28 -15.64
CA SER A 305 1.77 -15.38 -15.34
C SER A 305 1.27 -15.67 -13.94
N ALA A 306 1.29 -14.65 -13.07
CA ALA A 306 0.76 -14.75 -11.72
C ALA A 306 -0.75 -15.03 -11.73
N THR A 307 -1.31 -15.39 -10.58
CA THR A 307 -2.76 -15.59 -10.44
C THR A 307 -3.51 -14.29 -10.76
N SER A 308 -4.61 -14.42 -11.49
CA SER A 308 -5.43 -13.26 -11.85
C SER A 308 -6.19 -12.69 -10.64
N LYS A 309 -6.36 -11.38 -10.63
CA LYS A 309 -7.02 -10.61 -9.57
C LYS A 309 -8.09 -9.67 -10.11
N SER A 310 -9.04 -9.32 -9.24
CA SER A 310 -10.21 -8.50 -9.55
C SER A 310 -9.97 -6.99 -9.51
N THR A 311 -8.78 -6.57 -9.12
CA THR A 311 -8.35 -5.16 -9.05
C THR A 311 -6.97 -5.03 -9.67
N ALA A 312 -6.63 -3.84 -10.19
CA ALA A 312 -5.31 -3.57 -10.77
C ALA A 312 -4.25 -3.09 -9.75
N GLY A 313 -4.59 -3.07 -8.45
CA GLY A 313 -3.71 -2.64 -7.37
C GLY A 313 -2.63 -3.67 -7.04
N ASN A 314 -1.58 -3.24 -6.31
CA ASN A 314 -0.47 -4.04 -5.79
C ASN A 314 0.03 -5.14 -6.74
N ASN A 315 0.91 -4.78 -7.68
CA ASN A 315 1.41 -5.69 -8.71
C ASN A 315 2.76 -6.34 -8.36
N GLY A 316 3.53 -5.78 -7.42
CA GLY A 316 4.94 -6.11 -7.33
C GLY A 316 5.64 -5.80 -8.65
N GLY A 317 6.33 -6.79 -9.22
CA GLY A 317 6.87 -6.77 -10.58
C GLY A 317 8.38 -6.65 -10.68
N ARG A 318 9.12 -6.68 -9.57
CA ARG A 318 10.58 -6.60 -9.56
C ARG A 318 11.23 -7.97 -9.72
N LEU A 319 12.37 -8.03 -10.40
CA LEU A 319 13.12 -9.27 -10.66
C LEU A 319 14.57 -9.17 -10.21
N ALA A 320 15.13 -10.28 -9.69
CA ALA A 320 16.56 -10.44 -9.45
C ALA A 320 17.02 -11.87 -9.78
N PHE A 321 18.30 -12.03 -10.08
CA PHE A 321 18.93 -13.33 -10.28
C PHE A 321 19.61 -13.80 -8.98
N LEU A 322 19.44 -15.07 -8.67
CA LEU A 322 20.09 -15.75 -7.55
C LEU A 322 21.41 -16.39 -8.02
N GLY A 323 22.32 -16.66 -7.08
CA GLY A 323 23.64 -17.21 -7.37
C GLY A 323 23.64 -18.64 -7.95
N ASP A 324 22.50 -19.32 -7.94
CA ASP A 324 22.30 -20.66 -8.49
C ASP A 324 21.83 -20.66 -9.96
N GLY A 325 21.76 -19.48 -10.60
CA GLY A 325 21.22 -19.36 -11.95
C GLY A 325 19.70 -19.53 -12.01
N THR A 326 18.98 -19.18 -10.94
CA THR A 326 17.54 -18.97 -10.99
C THR A 326 17.21 -17.48 -10.87
N LEU A 327 15.96 -17.12 -11.13
CA LEU A 327 15.46 -15.78 -10.92
C LEU A 327 14.30 -15.79 -9.93
N VAL A 328 14.14 -14.68 -9.24
CA VAL A 328 13.01 -14.40 -8.36
C VAL A 328 12.23 -13.20 -8.85
N LEU A 329 10.91 -13.22 -8.66
CA LEU A 329 9.99 -12.17 -9.08
C LEU A 329 9.02 -11.83 -7.94
N THR A 330 8.86 -10.54 -7.64
CA THR A 330 7.88 -10.07 -6.65
C THR A 330 6.48 -10.01 -7.26
N VAL A 331 5.48 -10.46 -6.51
CA VAL A 331 4.06 -10.41 -6.89
C VAL A 331 3.25 -9.84 -5.72
N GLY A 332 2.61 -8.69 -5.92
CA GLY A 332 1.79 -8.06 -4.88
C GLY A 332 0.48 -8.82 -4.59
N ASP A 333 -0.14 -8.52 -3.45
CA ASP A 333 -1.39 -9.15 -2.97
C ASP A 333 -2.64 -8.82 -3.81
N GLY A 334 -2.48 -7.95 -4.81
CA GLY A 334 -3.55 -7.51 -5.69
C GLY A 334 -4.45 -6.42 -5.13
N ASN A 335 -4.39 -6.09 -3.84
CA ASN A 335 -5.17 -5.04 -3.18
C ASN A 335 -6.70 -5.28 -3.15
N ALA A 336 -7.16 -6.51 -3.44
CA ALA A 336 -8.57 -6.91 -3.37
C ALA A 336 -8.92 -7.58 -2.03
N GLN A 337 -8.17 -8.62 -1.68
CA GLN A 337 -8.36 -9.45 -0.51
C GLN A 337 -6.99 -9.81 0.05
N ARG A 338 -6.54 -9.06 1.06
CA ARG A 338 -5.19 -9.16 1.64
C ARG A 338 -4.88 -10.56 2.20
N GLU A 339 -5.91 -11.29 2.60
CA GLU A 339 -5.82 -12.64 3.15
C GLU A 339 -5.26 -13.63 2.13
N GLU A 340 -5.36 -13.33 0.81
CA GLU A 340 -4.75 -14.14 -0.24
C GLU A 340 -3.22 -14.19 -0.16
N ALA A 341 -2.57 -13.22 0.51
CA ALA A 341 -1.12 -13.27 0.75
C ALA A 341 -0.67 -14.46 1.62
N GLN A 342 -1.62 -15.10 2.34
CA GLN A 342 -1.40 -16.33 3.10
C GLN A 342 -1.88 -17.59 2.35
N ASN A 343 -2.48 -17.43 1.17
CA ASN A 343 -3.02 -18.52 0.38
C ASN A 343 -1.94 -19.16 -0.52
N ARG A 344 -1.43 -20.29 -0.08
CA ARG A 344 -0.39 -21.05 -0.80
C ARG A 344 -0.83 -21.60 -2.16
N ALA A 345 -2.12 -21.59 -2.49
CA ALA A 345 -2.64 -22.08 -3.77
C ALA A 345 -2.51 -21.05 -4.90
N ASN A 346 -2.05 -19.83 -4.62
CA ASN A 346 -1.90 -18.77 -5.60
C ASN A 346 -0.62 -17.95 -5.41
N HIS A 347 -0.40 -16.98 -6.31
CA HIS A 347 0.81 -16.16 -6.35
C HIS A 347 0.67 -14.78 -5.71
N LEU A 348 -0.49 -14.42 -5.15
CA LEU A 348 -0.73 -13.08 -4.62
C LEU A 348 0.05 -12.89 -3.32
N GLY A 349 0.80 -11.80 -3.20
CA GLY A 349 1.58 -11.50 -2.00
C GLY A 349 2.76 -12.46 -1.80
N THR A 350 3.44 -12.82 -2.89
CA THR A 350 4.54 -13.79 -2.89
C THR A 350 5.79 -13.23 -3.57
N VAL A 351 6.93 -13.85 -3.27
CA VAL A 351 8.06 -13.90 -4.18
C VAL A 351 8.03 -15.27 -4.84
N VAL A 352 8.08 -15.33 -6.17
CA VAL A 352 8.17 -16.58 -6.92
C VAL A 352 9.60 -16.83 -7.41
N ARG A 353 10.03 -18.08 -7.53
CA ARG A 353 11.35 -18.49 -8.06
C ARG A 353 11.19 -19.41 -9.26
N LEU A 354 11.89 -19.08 -10.34
CA LEU A 354 11.84 -19.76 -11.63
C LEU A 354 13.26 -19.94 -12.17
N THR A 355 13.46 -20.92 -13.04
CA THR A 355 14.67 -21.00 -13.88
C THR A 355 14.68 -19.87 -14.93
N HIS A 356 15.81 -19.65 -15.61
CA HIS A 356 15.91 -18.70 -16.76
C HIS A 356 14.87 -18.97 -17.88
N TYR A 357 14.33 -20.19 -17.94
CA TYR A 357 13.34 -20.58 -18.94
C TYR A 357 11.91 -20.67 -18.41
N GLY A 358 11.65 -20.17 -17.20
CA GLY A 358 10.30 -20.12 -16.61
C GLY A 358 9.81 -21.43 -16.00
N GLN A 359 10.67 -22.44 -15.88
CA GLN A 359 10.33 -23.70 -15.21
C GLN A 359 10.49 -23.56 -13.69
N VAL A 360 9.71 -24.33 -12.94
CA VAL A 360 9.81 -24.40 -11.47
C VAL A 360 11.04 -25.22 -11.06
N PRO A 361 11.99 -24.65 -10.27
CA PRO A 361 13.08 -25.42 -9.70
C PRO A 361 12.57 -26.55 -8.80
N HIS A 362 13.21 -27.72 -8.86
CA HIS A 362 12.78 -28.91 -8.13
C HIS A 362 12.89 -28.77 -6.60
N ASP A 363 13.79 -27.89 -6.15
CA ASP A 363 14.10 -27.54 -4.76
C ASP A 363 13.28 -26.33 -4.26
N ASN A 364 12.31 -25.82 -5.04
CA ASN A 364 11.43 -24.76 -4.54
C ASN A 364 10.66 -25.25 -3.30
N PRO A 365 10.46 -24.39 -2.28
CA PRO A 365 9.83 -24.77 -1.00
C PRO A 365 8.44 -25.39 -1.13
N TYR A 366 7.71 -25.03 -2.19
CA TYR A 366 6.35 -25.50 -2.44
C TYR A 366 6.25 -26.45 -3.66
N ALA A 367 7.38 -26.85 -4.26
CA ALA A 367 7.40 -27.63 -5.50
C ALA A 367 6.67 -28.98 -5.40
N GLN A 368 6.71 -29.62 -4.23
CA GLN A 368 6.13 -30.94 -3.98
C GLN A 368 4.90 -30.89 -3.07
N ARG A 369 4.42 -29.70 -2.71
CA ARG A 369 3.27 -29.55 -1.81
C ARG A 369 1.98 -29.58 -2.62
N ALA A 370 1.19 -30.64 -2.44
CA ALA A 370 -0.10 -30.79 -3.10
C ALA A 370 -1.01 -29.56 -2.86
N GLY A 371 -1.59 -29.04 -3.93
CA GLY A 371 -2.47 -27.88 -3.91
C GLY A 371 -1.79 -26.51 -3.74
N ALA A 372 -0.46 -26.46 -3.59
CA ALA A 372 0.27 -25.20 -3.57
C ALA A 372 0.69 -24.76 -4.98
N ALA A 373 0.77 -23.46 -5.21
CA ALA A 373 1.47 -22.90 -6.36
C ALA A 373 2.98 -23.20 -6.18
N ARG A 374 3.55 -23.91 -7.14
CA ARG A 374 4.88 -24.55 -7.00
C ARG A 374 6.01 -23.54 -7.19
N GLU A 375 5.70 -22.42 -7.82
CA GLU A 375 6.55 -21.28 -8.10
C GLU A 375 6.90 -20.48 -6.83
N ILE A 376 6.12 -20.59 -5.75
CA ILE A 376 6.33 -19.80 -4.53
C ILE A 376 7.72 -20.07 -3.94
N TYR A 377 8.45 -18.99 -3.70
CA TYR A 377 9.70 -18.97 -2.94
C TYR A 377 9.47 -18.49 -1.50
N SER A 378 8.69 -17.43 -1.32
CA SER A 378 8.22 -16.93 -0.02
C SER A 378 6.84 -16.28 -0.15
N LEU A 379 6.13 -16.11 0.96
CA LEU A 379 4.78 -15.54 0.99
C LEU A 379 4.57 -14.55 2.14
N GLY A 380 3.37 -14.01 2.26
CA GLY A 380 3.04 -13.03 3.30
C GLY A 380 3.59 -11.64 3.02
N HIS A 381 3.71 -11.28 1.74
CA HIS A 381 4.09 -9.93 1.29
C HIS A 381 2.85 -9.14 0.90
N ARG A 382 2.88 -7.82 1.05
CA ARG A 382 1.82 -6.93 0.57
C ARG A 382 2.07 -6.46 -0.85
N ASN A 383 3.14 -5.69 -1.06
CA ASN A 383 3.46 -5.12 -2.37
C ASN A 383 4.94 -4.74 -2.47
N ALA A 384 5.80 -5.75 -2.68
CA ALA A 384 7.23 -5.55 -2.84
C ALA A 384 7.59 -4.82 -4.15
N GLN A 385 8.18 -3.64 -4.02
CA GLN A 385 8.49 -2.69 -5.11
C GLN A 385 9.99 -2.53 -5.38
N GLY A 386 10.84 -3.08 -4.51
CA GLY A 386 12.29 -3.16 -4.68
C GLY A 386 12.79 -4.57 -4.41
N ILE A 387 13.85 -4.96 -5.11
CA ILE A 387 14.53 -6.24 -4.90
C ILE A 387 16.02 -6.05 -5.20
N ALA A 388 16.89 -6.67 -4.41
CA ALA A 388 18.31 -6.72 -4.67
C ALA A 388 18.89 -8.02 -4.10
N VAL A 389 19.88 -8.57 -4.80
CA VAL A 389 20.71 -9.67 -4.31
C VAL A 389 22.09 -9.12 -4.07
N ASP A 390 22.65 -9.35 -2.89
CA ASP A 390 24.03 -8.97 -2.60
C ASP A 390 24.99 -9.96 -3.27
N PRO A 391 25.83 -9.53 -4.21
CA PRO A 391 26.75 -10.45 -4.89
C PRO A 391 27.84 -10.99 -3.95
N GLU A 392 28.12 -10.36 -2.80
CA GLU A 392 29.16 -10.82 -1.89
C GLU A 392 28.72 -12.02 -1.03
N ASN A 393 27.44 -12.10 -0.67
CA ASN A 393 26.96 -13.10 0.29
C ASN A 393 25.64 -13.80 -0.11
N GLY A 394 25.05 -13.45 -1.26
CA GLY A 394 23.81 -14.03 -1.77
C GLY A 394 22.54 -13.56 -1.04
N GLU A 395 22.62 -12.56 -0.17
CA GLU A 395 21.48 -12.03 0.56
C GLU A 395 20.44 -11.42 -0.39
N LEU A 396 19.22 -11.97 -0.37
CA LEU A 396 18.07 -11.42 -1.08
C LEU A 396 17.32 -10.45 -0.16
N LEU A 397 17.21 -9.19 -0.60
CA LEU A 397 16.44 -8.16 0.08
C LEU A 397 15.28 -7.69 -0.80
N VAL A 398 14.15 -7.39 -0.17
CA VAL A 398 13.03 -6.70 -0.80
C VAL A 398 12.63 -5.48 0.02
N THR A 399 12.14 -4.45 -0.66
CA THR A 399 11.39 -3.38 -0.02
C THR A 399 9.94 -3.45 -0.45
N GLU A 400 9.03 -3.17 0.47
CA GLU A 400 7.60 -3.25 0.18
C GLU A 400 6.78 -2.13 0.79
N HIS A 401 5.67 -1.83 0.11
CA HIS A 401 4.68 -0.89 0.62
C HIS A 401 3.79 -1.57 1.65
N GLY A 402 3.74 -0.99 2.85
CA GLY A 402 2.67 -1.20 3.81
C GLY A 402 1.37 -0.53 3.40
N ALA A 403 0.38 -0.56 4.29
CA ALA A 403 -0.89 0.14 4.09
C ALA A 403 -0.73 1.64 4.40
N ARG A 404 -1.26 2.09 5.53
CA ARG A 404 -0.99 3.44 6.07
C ARG A 404 0.13 3.33 7.11
N GLY A 405 1.38 3.38 6.64
CA GLY A 405 2.53 2.95 7.45
C GLY A 405 2.83 1.48 7.23
N GLY A 406 3.87 0.98 7.91
CA GLY A 406 4.32 -0.41 7.80
C GLY A 406 5.02 -0.71 6.48
N ASP A 407 5.74 0.25 5.88
CA ASP A 407 6.64 -0.10 4.78
C ASP A 407 7.85 -0.82 5.34
N GLU A 408 8.36 -1.82 4.64
CA GLU A 408 9.37 -2.72 5.20
C GLU A 408 10.58 -2.89 4.30
N VAL A 409 11.71 -3.25 4.92
CA VAL A 409 12.81 -3.97 4.28
C VAL A 409 12.85 -5.37 4.86
N ASN A 410 12.77 -6.38 3.99
CA ASN A 410 12.71 -7.78 4.35
C ASN A 410 13.92 -8.54 3.79
N ARG A 411 14.57 -9.34 4.63
CA ARG A 411 15.57 -10.34 4.23
C ARG A 411 14.85 -11.61 3.81
N VAL A 412 14.81 -11.88 2.52
CA VAL A 412 13.99 -12.95 1.95
C VAL A 412 14.70 -14.30 2.00
N VAL A 413 14.08 -15.28 2.66
CA VAL A 413 14.55 -16.66 2.74
C VAL A 413 13.56 -17.62 2.08
N ALA A 414 14.08 -18.76 1.59
CA ALA A 414 13.26 -19.80 0.99
C ALA A 414 12.26 -20.38 2.01
N GLY A 415 10.98 -20.37 1.65
CA GLY A 415 9.88 -20.84 2.50
C GLY A 415 9.43 -19.86 3.58
N GLY A 416 10.06 -18.69 3.67
CA GLY A 416 9.73 -17.65 4.65
C GLY A 416 8.30 -17.12 4.50
N ASN A 417 7.70 -16.73 5.62
CA ASN A 417 6.40 -16.08 5.67
C ASN A 417 6.53 -14.73 6.39
N TYR A 418 6.35 -13.64 5.64
CA TYR A 418 6.54 -12.26 6.10
C TYR A 418 5.29 -11.66 6.77
N GLY A 419 4.28 -12.51 7.00
CA GLY A 419 3.23 -12.22 7.95
C GLY A 419 2.09 -11.34 7.42
N TRP A 420 2.19 -10.62 6.31
CA TRP A 420 1.05 -9.85 5.81
C TRP A 420 -0.15 -10.79 5.50
N PRO A 421 -1.38 -10.50 5.97
CA PRO A 421 -1.81 -9.37 6.80
C PRO A 421 -1.93 -9.68 8.31
N LEU A 422 -1.48 -10.87 8.74
CA LEU A 422 -1.43 -11.28 10.15
C LEU A 422 -0.52 -10.38 10.98
N ILE A 423 0.53 -9.83 10.38
CA ILE A 423 1.52 -8.94 10.98
C ILE A 423 1.66 -7.71 10.09
N THR A 424 1.73 -6.52 10.68
CA THR A 424 2.19 -5.29 10.01
C THR A 424 2.41 -4.17 11.03
N GLY A 425 3.37 -3.27 10.77
CA GLY A 425 3.48 -1.99 11.48
C GLY A 425 2.42 -0.96 11.10
N GLY A 426 1.69 -1.19 10.00
CA GLY A 426 0.72 -0.26 9.42
C GLY A 426 -0.72 -0.44 9.90
N ILE A 427 -1.53 0.59 9.64
CA ILE A 427 -2.99 0.54 9.80
C ILE A 427 -3.67 0.68 8.43
N ASP A 428 -4.97 0.47 8.37
CA ASP A 428 -5.75 0.72 7.16
C ASP A 428 -5.87 2.23 6.88
N TYR A 429 -6.09 2.61 5.62
CA TYR A 429 -6.16 4.02 5.22
C TYR A 429 -7.24 4.84 5.96
N PRO A 430 -8.43 4.30 6.26
CA PRO A 430 -9.41 4.92 7.17
C PRO A 430 -9.03 4.90 8.64
N PHE A 431 -7.79 4.56 9.01
CA PHE A 431 -7.27 4.44 10.37
C PHE A 431 -7.79 3.24 11.18
N ALA A 432 -8.51 2.31 10.55
CA ALA A 432 -8.85 1.05 11.20
C ALA A 432 -7.58 0.20 11.40
N ARG A 433 -7.51 -0.57 12.47
CA ARG A 433 -6.41 -1.53 12.67
C ARG A 433 -6.56 -2.71 11.70
N ILE A 434 -5.43 -3.17 11.18
CA ILE A 434 -5.36 -4.38 10.35
C ILE A 434 -5.26 -5.63 11.22
N THR A 435 -4.32 -5.62 12.15
CA THR A 435 -4.00 -6.72 13.06
C THR A 435 -3.53 -6.19 14.41
N PRO A 436 -3.76 -6.90 15.53
CA PRO A 436 -3.15 -6.56 16.82
C PRO A 436 -1.68 -6.99 16.93
N PHE A 437 -1.11 -7.68 15.93
CA PHE A 437 0.24 -8.24 16.00
C PHE A 437 1.25 -7.44 15.18
N GLN A 438 2.40 -7.16 15.79
CA GLN A 438 3.59 -6.60 15.13
C GLN A 438 4.69 -7.64 14.90
N THR A 439 4.65 -8.75 15.63
CA THR A 439 5.49 -9.93 15.44
C THR A 439 4.69 -11.17 15.85
N LEU A 440 5.03 -12.34 15.29
CA LEU A 440 4.46 -13.63 15.69
C LEU A 440 5.51 -14.73 15.51
N ALA A 441 5.50 -15.72 16.40
CA ALA A 441 6.35 -16.90 16.25
C ALA A 441 6.04 -17.66 14.95
N GLY A 442 7.08 -18.05 14.22
CA GLY A 442 6.97 -18.76 12.94
C GLY A 442 6.81 -17.87 11.70
N TYR A 443 7.01 -16.55 11.86
CA TYR A 443 7.04 -15.57 10.80
C TYR A 443 8.39 -14.86 10.79
N GLU A 444 8.77 -14.34 9.63
CA GLU A 444 9.99 -13.55 9.44
C GLU A 444 9.67 -12.08 9.75
N ASP A 445 10.45 -11.46 10.64
CA ASP A 445 10.30 -10.04 10.97
C ASP A 445 11.07 -9.17 9.96
N PRO A 446 10.59 -7.95 9.67
CA PRO A 446 11.35 -7.01 8.84
C PRO A 446 12.63 -6.54 9.54
N ILE A 447 13.69 -6.33 8.76
CA ILE A 447 14.94 -5.75 9.30
C ILE A 447 14.82 -4.25 9.52
N LEU A 448 13.81 -3.61 8.90
CA LEU A 448 13.48 -2.20 9.05
C LEU A 448 12.00 -1.97 8.72
N ASP A 449 11.30 -1.18 9.55
CA ASP A 449 9.91 -0.72 9.35
C ASP A 449 9.87 0.81 9.30
N TRP A 450 9.12 1.36 8.34
CA TRP A 450 8.81 2.77 8.26
C TRP A 450 7.32 3.04 8.51
N THR A 451 7.05 3.50 9.74
CA THR A 451 5.74 4.00 10.16
C THR A 451 5.88 5.43 10.70
N PRO A 452 5.50 6.47 9.92
CA PRO A 452 4.70 6.42 8.70
C PRO A 452 5.46 6.01 7.42
N SER A 453 4.68 5.51 6.46
CA SER A 453 5.16 5.01 5.15
C SER A 453 5.88 6.09 4.33
N ILE A 454 7.02 5.72 3.74
CA ILE A 454 7.84 6.49 2.79
C ILE A 454 7.51 6.15 1.32
N ALA A 455 6.77 5.06 1.11
CA ALA A 455 6.47 4.39 -0.15
C ALA A 455 7.76 3.99 -0.90
N PRO A 456 8.54 3.01 -0.39
CA PRO A 456 9.80 2.59 -0.99
C PRO A 456 9.56 1.94 -2.35
N ALA A 457 10.43 2.24 -3.32
CA ALA A 457 10.33 1.71 -4.66
C ALA A 457 11.52 0.78 -4.95
N GLY A 458 12.33 1.04 -5.99
CA GLY A 458 13.53 0.26 -6.29
C GLY A 458 14.47 0.08 -5.09
N LEU A 459 15.41 -0.85 -5.22
CA LEU A 459 16.39 -1.16 -4.19
C LEU A 459 17.73 -1.44 -4.85
N ALA A 460 18.80 -0.86 -4.31
CA ALA A 460 20.16 -1.25 -4.65
C ALA A 460 20.99 -1.40 -3.39
N ILE A 461 21.96 -2.32 -3.43
CA ILE A 461 23.03 -2.43 -2.45
C ILE A 461 24.24 -1.73 -3.05
N TYR A 462 24.78 -0.73 -2.37
CA TYR A 462 25.90 0.02 -2.92
C TYR A 462 27.20 -0.76 -2.82
N ARG A 463 27.77 -1.13 -3.96
CA ARG A 463 29.08 -1.81 -4.06
C ARG A 463 30.05 -1.09 -5.01
N GLY A 464 29.72 0.14 -5.41
CA GLY A 464 30.52 0.94 -6.32
C GLY A 464 31.79 1.50 -5.69
N ALA A 465 32.77 1.85 -6.52
CA ALA A 465 34.05 2.39 -6.07
C ALA A 465 34.00 3.91 -5.76
N LEU A 466 33.00 4.65 -6.27
CA LEU A 466 32.97 6.10 -6.17
C LEU A 466 32.60 6.62 -4.77
N PHE A 467 31.82 5.87 -3.99
CA PHE A 467 31.46 6.22 -2.61
C PHE A 467 31.93 5.11 -1.64
N PRO A 468 33.24 4.97 -1.34
CA PRO A 468 33.76 3.86 -0.55
C PRO A 468 33.11 3.73 0.84
N ALA A 469 32.76 4.86 1.47
CA ALA A 469 32.11 4.89 2.78
C ALA A 469 30.66 4.39 2.77
N TRP A 470 30.07 4.20 1.58
CA TRP A 470 28.68 3.74 1.41
C TRP A 470 28.64 2.25 1.05
N ARG A 471 29.79 1.58 0.97
CA ARG A 471 29.88 0.19 0.53
C ARG A 471 29.12 -0.72 1.50
N GLY A 472 28.13 -1.44 0.99
CA GLY A 472 27.22 -2.27 1.75
C GLY A 472 25.94 -1.57 2.16
N ASP A 473 25.79 -0.25 1.99
CA ASP A 473 24.55 0.43 2.35
C ASP A 473 23.42 0.12 1.36
N LEU A 474 22.18 0.25 1.84
CA LEU A 474 21.00 0.17 0.97
C LEU A 474 20.66 1.56 0.44
N LEU A 475 20.31 1.63 -0.84
CA LEU A 475 19.73 2.80 -1.47
C LEU A 475 18.28 2.48 -1.80
N VAL A 476 17.36 3.23 -1.18
CA VAL A 476 15.91 3.00 -1.27
C VAL A 476 15.22 4.28 -1.77
N PRO A 477 15.04 4.46 -3.08
CA PRO A 477 14.17 5.50 -3.64
C PRO A 477 12.79 5.44 -3.01
N ALA A 478 12.26 6.59 -2.62
CA ALA A 478 10.99 6.72 -1.94
C ALA A 478 10.05 7.65 -2.71
N LEU A 479 8.86 7.13 -3.01
CA LEU A 479 7.83 7.81 -3.80
C LEU A 479 7.14 8.90 -3.00
N LYS A 480 6.82 8.66 -1.73
CA LYS A 480 6.08 9.63 -0.89
C LYS A 480 7.03 10.57 -0.15
N GLU A 481 8.17 10.07 0.33
CA GLU A 481 9.20 10.88 0.98
C GLU A 481 9.92 11.83 0.01
N ARG A 482 9.94 11.49 -1.30
CA ARG A 482 10.56 12.30 -2.36
C ARG A 482 12.07 12.49 -2.19
N ALA A 483 12.74 11.39 -1.87
CA ALA A 483 14.18 11.29 -1.66
C ALA A 483 14.62 9.83 -1.88
N VAL A 484 15.93 9.58 -1.85
CA VAL A 484 16.50 8.24 -1.69
C VAL A 484 16.92 8.07 -0.24
N ARG A 485 16.42 7.04 0.45
CA ARG A 485 16.88 6.66 1.79
C ARG A 485 18.20 5.90 1.63
N ARG A 486 19.28 6.42 2.19
CA ARG A 486 20.52 5.66 2.41
C ARG A 486 20.40 4.99 3.77
N VAL A 487 20.29 3.67 3.78
CA VAL A 487 20.22 2.89 5.02
C VAL A 487 21.60 2.32 5.29
N MET A 488 22.24 2.82 6.34
CA MET A 488 23.61 2.48 6.69
C MET A 488 23.66 1.12 7.38
N ARG A 489 24.63 0.28 6.99
CA ARG A 489 24.77 -1.08 7.52
C ARG A 489 26.17 -1.37 8.05
N ASP A 490 26.22 -2.10 9.16
CA ASP A 490 27.42 -2.82 9.62
C ASP A 490 27.11 -4.32 9.60
N GLY A 491 27.58 -5.00 8.55
CA GLY A 491 27.13 -6.34 8.21
C GLY A 491 25.60 -6.38 7.99
N GLN A 492 24.90 -7.15 8.83
CA GLN A 492 23.44 -7.27 8.78
C GLN A 492 22.71 -6.24 9.66
N ARG A 493 23.44 -5.49 10.51
CA ARG A 493 22.84 -4.53 11.44
C ARG A 493 22.63 -3.18 10.79
N ILE A 494 21.44 -2.62 10.94
CA ILE A 494 21.15 -1.23 10.58
C ILE A 494 21.77 -0.29 11.62
N THR A 495 22.56 0.68 11.18
CA THR A 495 23.27 1.63 12.05
C THR A 495 22.75 3.07 11.95
N GLY A 496 21.97 3.38 10.90
CA GLY A 496 21.26 4.64 10.78
C GLY A 496 20.70 4.87 9.38
N GLU A 497 20.13 6.05 9.16
CA GLU A 497 19.53 6.43 7.88
C GLU A 497 19.92 7.88 7.52
N GLN A 498 20.02 8.16 6.23
CA GLN A 498 20.19 9.51 5.69
C GLN A 498 19.29 9.73 4.47
N LEU A 499 19.01 11.00 4.15
CA LEU A 499 18.27 11.38 2.95
C LEU A 499 19.22 11.89 1.86
N LEU A 500 19.16 11.28 0.68
CA LEU A 500 19.87 11.70 -0.52
C LEU A 500 18.86 12.27 -1.53
N LEU A 501 19.24 13.33 -2.27
CA LEU A 501 18.39 14.00 -3.28
C LEU A 501 17.10 14.64 -2.73
N SER A 502 16.99 14.85 -1.42
CA SER A 502 15.80 15.47 -0.81
C SER A 502 15.57 16.92 -1.24
N GLU A 503 16.62 17.60 -1.65
CA GLU A 503 16.62 18.98 -2.18
C GLU A 503 15.85 19.11 -3.51
N LEU A 504 15.67 18.01 -4.24
CA LEU A 504 14.92 18.01 -5.50
C LEU A 504 13.40 18.02 -5.29
N GLY A 505 12.91 17.50 -4.15
CA GLY A 505 11.48 17.42 -3.88
C GLY A 505 10.68 16.55 -4.87
N GLU A 506 11.36 15.62 -5.54
CA GLU A 506 10.81 14.73 -6.58
C GLU A 506 10.59 13.30 -6.08
N ARG A 507 9.56 12.64 -6.62
CA ARG A 507 9.29 11.24 -6.30
C ARG A 507 10.37 10.36 -6.95
N MET A 508 10.95 9.41 -6.20
CA MET A 508 12.00 8.54 -6.72
C MET A 508 11.46 7.12 -6.93
N ARG A 509 11.67 6.56 -8.14
CA ARG A 509 11.13 5.27 -8.58
C ARG A 509 12.14 4.13 -8.54
N ASP A 510 13.31 4.32 -9.10
CA ASP A 510 14.31 3.25 -9.19
C ASP A 510 15.70 3.79 -8.89
N VAL A 511 16.56 2.89 -8.45
CA VAL A 511 17.98 3.18 -8.22
C VAL A 511 18.80 1.99 -8.68
N LYS A 512 19.88 2.26 -9.41
CA LYS A 512 20.85 1.24 -9.82
C LYS A 512 22.26 1.79 -9.63
N VAL A 513 23.20 0.91 -9.28
CA VAL A 513 24.62 1.24 -9.25
C VAL A 513 25.20 0.85 -10.60
N ALA A 514 25.76 1.82 -11.32
CA ALA A 514 26.40 1.59 -12.59
C ALA A 514 27.76 0.89 -12.42
N PRO A 515 28.31 0.25 -13.48
CA PRO A 515 29.62 -0.42 -13.42
C PRO A 515 30.78 0.51 -13.03
N ASP A 516 30.67 1.80 -13.33
CA ASP A 516 31.66 2.82 -12.93
C ASP A 516 31.53 3.26 -11.46
N GLY A 517 30.55 2.72 -10.73
CA GLY A 517 30.26 3.04 -9.33
C GLY A 517 29.35 4.26 -9.13
N ALA A 518 28.88 4.90 -10.19
CA ALA A 518 27.90 5.99 -10.10
C ALA A 518 26.53 5.46 -9.72
N ILE A 519 25.74 6.28 -9.02
CA ILE A 519 24.37 5.94 -8.63
C ILE A 519 23.43 6.58 -9.65
N TYR A 520 22.62 5.76 -10.32
CA TYR A 520 21.57 6.25 -11.20
C TYR A 520 20.24 6.21 -10.48
N VAL A 521 19.51 7.32 -10.48
CA VAL A 521 18.20 7.44 -9.84
C VAL A 521 17.18 7.84 -10.91
N LEU A 522 16.09 7.08 -10.97
CA LEU A 522 14.97 7.34 -11.86
C LEU A 522 13.87 8.04 -11.07
N THR A 523 13.40 9.19 -11.53
CA THR A 523 12.28 9.90 -10.89
C THR A 523 10.93 9.36 -11.38
N ASP A 524 9.85 9.55 -10.61
CA ASP A 524 8.51 9.02 -10.88
C ASP A 524 7.56 10.14 -11.31
N GLY A 525 6.81 9.94 -12.40
CA GLY A 525 5.78 10.87 -12.84
C GLY A 525 5.85 11.18 -14.33
N VAL A 526 5.09 12.18 -14.76
CA VAL A 526 5.24 12.77 -16.10
C VAL A 526 6.45 13.72 -16.09
N ASP A 527 7.14 13.84 -17.22
CA ASP A 527 8.38 14.64 -17.35
C ASP A 527 9.47 14.23 -16.34
N ALA A 528 9.53 12.93 -16.05
CA ALA A 528 10.52 12.34 -15.18
C ALA A 528 11.91 12.34 -15.82
N ARG A 529 12.92 12.13 -14.99
CA ARG A 529 14.34 12.24 -15.33
C ARG A 529 15.10 10.99 -14.91
N LEU A 530 16.14 10.69 -15.68
CA LEU A 530 17.21 9.79 -15.26
C LEU A 530 18.37 10.65 -14.75
N LEU A 531 18.67 10.52 -13.46
CA LEU A 531 19.74 11.25 -12.78
C LEU A 531 20.95 10.34 -12.61
N ARG A 532 22.15 10.90 -12.75
CA ARG A 532 23.43 10.26 -12.42
C ARG A 532 24.07 11.03 -11.27
N VAL A 533 24.42 10.32 -10.21
CA VAL A 533 24.99 10.87 -8.98
C VAL A 533 26.41 10.33 -8.80
N THR A 534 27.36 11.25 -8.63
CA THR A 534 28.78 10.98 -8.38
C THR A 534 29.28 11.82 -7.22
N PRO A 535 30.46 11.54 -6.65
CA PRO A 535 31.08 12.45 -5.70
C PRO A 535 31.23 13.84 -6.29
N ALA A 536 31.18 14.86 -5.43
CA ALA A 536 31.54 16.21 -5.85
C ALA A 536 33.00 16.23 -6.29
N ALA A 537 33.33 17.07 -7.29
CA ALA A 537 34.73 17.28 -7.66
C ALA A 537 35.51 17.78 -6.42
N ALA A 538 36.69 17.21 -6.17
CA ALA A 538 37.58 17.73 -5.14
C ALA A 538 37.87 19.21 -5.45
N LYS A 539 37.62 20.09 -4.48
CA LYS A 539 37.90 21.52 -4.61
C LYS A 539 39.39 21.81 -4.62
#